data_AF-A0A9J7Z997-F1
#
_entry.id   AF-A0A9J7Z997-F1
#
_cell.length_a   1.000
_cell.length_b   1.000
_cell.length_c   1.000
_cell.angle_alpha   90.00
_cell.angle_beta   90.00
_cell.angle_gamma   90.00
#
_symmetry.space_group_name_H-M   'P 1'
#
loop_
_entity.id
_entity.type
_entity.pdbx_description
1 polymer ?
#
loop_
_entity_poly.entity_id
_entity_poly.type
_entity_poly.pdbx_seq_one_letter_code
_entity_poly.pdbx_strand_id
1 'polypeptide(L)'
;FFEIGIDTLKQEGKTQKEISERIGCSQSAVSRHLSGKSVGRKKCGKKRCTTRRGDRTLRKIVEKDRFQTLGDLRKQWTESGVETSRATVHRRVLLNQKQRQKRLTWATEKQHWTVAQWSKVLFSDESKFCMSFGNQGARVWRKTGEKEMPKCLKSSVKYPQSVMVWGAMSAAGVGPLCFIKGRVNAASYQEPTDSLWGSGQESWQAN
;
A
#
# COMPACT_ATOMS: atom_id res chain seq x y z
N PHE A 1 -23.23 -1.82 -12.13
CA PHE A 1 -23.88 -1.06 -13.23
C PHE A 1 -23.76 -1.78 -14.57
N PHE A 2 -22.55 -2.10 -15.04
CA PHE A 2 -22.35 -2.72 -16.37
C PHE A 2 -22.92 -4.14 -16.51
N GLU A 3 -22.75 -5.00 -15.50
CA GLU A 3 -23.23 -6.40 -15.53
C GLU A 3 -24.74 -6.52 -15.34
N ILE A 4 -25.30 -5.78 -14.38
CA ILE A 4 -26.75 -5.74 -14.10
C ILE A 4 -27.55 -5.33 -15.35
N GLY A 5 -27.04 -4.38 -16.13
CA GLY A 5 -27.71 -3.94 -17.36
C GLY A 5 -27.75 -5.00 -18.47
N ILE A 6 -26.76 -5.91 -18.55
CA ILE A 6 -26.76 -6.98 -19.55
C ILE A 6 -27.84 -8.01 -19.22
N ASP A 7 -27.96 -8.39 -17.94
CA ASP A 7 -28.94 -9.38 -17.48
C ASP A 7 -30.38 -8.88 -17.62
N THR A 8 -30.64 -7.61 -17.27
CA THR A 8 -31.97 -6.98 -17.43
C THR A 8 -32.41 -6.95 -18.90
N LEU A 9 -31.55 -6.49 -19.81
CA LEU A 9 -31.88 -6.42 -21.23
C LEU A 9 -32.01 -7.81 -21.88
N LYS A 10 -31.34 -8.82 -21.31
CA LYS A 10 -31.51 -10.21 -21.75
C LYS A 10 -32.86 -10.79 -21.31
N GLN A 11 -33.33 -10.46 -20.11
CA GLN A 11 -34.68 -10.82 -19.62
C GLN A 11 -35.79 -10.13 -20.43
N GLU A 12 -35.54 -8.91 -20.91
CA GLU A 12 -36.42 -8.19 -21.85
C GLU A 12 -36.45 -8.81 -23.27
N GLY A 13 -35.72 -9.90 -23.52
CA GLY A 13 -35.73 -10.60 -24.81
C GLY A 13 -34.87 -9.95 -25.90
N LYS A 14 -34.07 -8.93 -25.60
CA LYS A 14 -33.25 -8.23 -26.60
C LYS A 14 -32.13 -9.09 -27.14
N THR A 15 -31.77 -8.82 -28.39
CA THR A 15 -30.64 -9.50 -29.06
C THR A 15 -29.30 -9.01 -28.50
N GLN A 16 -28.26 -9.83 -28.59
CA GLN A 16 -26.93 -9.45 -28.08
C GLN A 16 -26.37 -8.19 -28.76
N LYS A 17 -26.75 -7.93 -30.02
CA LYS A 17 -26.35 -6.73 -30.77
C LYS A 17 -26.97 -5.47 -30.15
N GLU A 18 -28.28 -5.48 -29.90
CA GLU A 18 -28.99 -4.36 -29.27
C GLU A 18 -28.51 -4.10 -27.85
N ILE A 19 -28.22 -5.16 -27.08
CA ILE A 19 -27.63 -5.05 -25.74
C ILE A 19 -26.26 -4.35 -25.83
N SER A 20 -25.45 -4.72 -26.82
CA SER A 20 -24.11 -4.17 -27.03
C SER A 20 -24.14 -2.68 -27.39
N GLU A 21 -25.08 -2.29 -28.26
CA GLU A 21 -25.28 -0.90 -28.69
C GLU A 21 -25.84 -0.04 -27.54
N ARG A 22 -26.79 -0.56 -26.76
CA ARG A 22 -27.43 0.17 -25.65
C ARG A 22 -26.50 0.38 -24.45
N ILE A 23 -25.62 -0.58 -24.17
CA ILE A 23 -24.64 -0.52 -23.06
C ILE A 23 -23.32 0.13 -23.49
N GLY A 24 -23.06 0.23 -24.81
CA GLY A 24 -21.83 0.81 -25.35
C GLY A 24 -20.63 -0.14 -25.19
N CYS A 25 -20.81 -1.43 -25.45
CA CYS A 25 -19.75 -2.43 -25.37
C CYS A 25 -19.75 -3.38 -26.57
N SER A 26 -18.68 -4.15 -26.76
CA SER A 26 -18.64 -5.13 -27.87
C SER A 26 -19.66 -6.25 -27.66
N GLN A 27 -20.32 -6.72 -28.73
CA GLN A 27 -21.19 -7.91 -28.69
C GLN A 27 -20.49 -9.14 -28.08
N SER A 28 -19.17 -9.30 -28.31
CA SER A 28 -18.35 -10.36 -27.73
C SER A 28 -18.25 -10.29 -26.20
N ALA A 29 -18.34 -9.09 -25.62
CA ALA A 29 -18.36 -8.88 -24.18
C ALA A 29 -19.70 -9.30 -23.57
N VAL A 30 -20.81 -8.97 -24.22
CA VAL A 30 -22.16 -9.44 -23.88
C VAL A 30 -22.21 -10.97 -23.92
N SER A 31 -21.72 -11.58 -25.00
CA SER A 31 -21.65 -13.04 -25.15
C SER A 31 -20.80 -13.70 -24.06
N ARG A 32 -19.65 -13.12 -23.69
CA ARG A 32 -18.79 -13.63 -22.60
C ARG A 32 -19.44 -13.55 -21.22
N HIS A 33 -20.22 -12.50 -20.97
CA HIS A 33 -20.97 -12.32 -19.73
C HIS A 33 -22.11 -13.34 -19.63
N LEU A 34 -22.95 -13.44 -20.67
CA LEU A 34 -24.08 -14.39 -20.72
C LEU A 34 -23.66 -15.86 -20.71
N SER A 35 -22.49 -16.19 -21.25
CA SER A 35 -21.95 -17.55 -21.24
C SER A 35 -21.30 -17.96 -19.91
N GLY A 36 -21.28 -17.07 -18.90
CA GLY A 36 -20.65 -17.34 -17.60
C GLY A 36 -19.14 -17.52 -17.65
N LYS A 37 -18.51 -17.27 -18.80
CA LYS A 37 -17.04 -17.35 -18.99
C LYS A 37 -16.30 -16.10 -18.50
N SER A 38 -17.00 -15.20 -17.82
CA SER A 38 -16.46 -13.99 -17.16
C SER A 38 -15.73 -14.28 -15.85
N VAL A 39 -15.27 -15.51 -15.59
CA VAL A 39 -14.29 -15.77 -14.54
C VAL A 39 -12.97 -15.16 -14.97
N GLY A 40 -12.80 -13.86 -14.71
CA GLY A 40 -11.58 -13.13 -15.01
C GLY A 40 -10.37 -13.94 -14.55
N ARG A 41 -9.39 -14.14 -15.43
CA ARG A 41 -8.14 -14.82 -15.09
C ARG A 41 -7.60 -14.15 -13.83
N LYS A 42 -7.34 -14.93 -12.75
CA LYS A 42 -6.71 -14.42 -11.52
C LYS A 42 -5.56 -13.51 -11.93
N LYS A 43 -5.65 -12.21 -11.62
CA LYS A 43 -4.59 -11.25 -11.92
C LYS A 43 -3.30 -11.79 -11.29
N CYS A 44 -2.41 -12.32 -12.13
CA CYS A 44 -1.12 -12.79 -11.68
C CYS A 44 -0.27 -11.55 -11.42
N GLY A 45 -0.26 -11.10 -10.17
CA GLY A 45 0.64 -10.04 -9.75
C GLY A 45 2.10 -10.38 -10.07
N LYS A 46 2.97 -9.38 -9.94
CA LYS A 46 4.41 -9.53 -10.20
C LYS A 46 4.96 -10.81 -9.55
N LYS A 47 5.62 -11.65 -10.35
CA LYS A 47 6.23 -12.89 -9.87
C LYS A 47 7.18 -12.60 -8.70
N ARG A 48 7.13 -13.46 -7.69
CA ARG A 48 7.99 -13.33 -6.51
C ARG A 48 9.45 -13.52 -6.93
N CYS A 49 10.33 -12.64 -6.45
CA CYS A 49 11.78 -12.80 -6.61
C CYS A 49 12.34 -13.99 -5.81
N THR A 50 11.58 -14.57 -4.87
CA THR A 50 12.04 -15.67 -4.01
C THR A 50 11.11 -16.86 -4.13
N THR A 51 11.71 -18.06 -4.09
CA THR A 51 10.99 -19.34 -4.10
C THR A 51 10.65 -19.78 -2.68
N ARG A 52 9.66 -20.68 -2.52
CA ARG A 52 9.33 -21.29 -1.22
C ARG A 52 10.54 -22.00 -0.60
N ARG A 53 11.40 -22.63 -1.42
CA ARG A 53 12.63 -23.29 -0.98
C ARG A 53 13.62 -22.27 -0.42
N GLY A 54 13.84 -21.17 -1.15
CA GLY A 54 14.71 -20.08 -0.69
C GLY A 54 14.26 -19.48 0.63
N ASP A 55 12.96 -19.24 0.81
CA ASP A 55 12.42 -18.70 2.07
C ASP A 55 12.60 -19.67 3.26
N ARG A 56 12.52 -21.00 3.03
CA ARG A 56 12.80 -22.00 4.09
C ARG A 56 14.26 -21.98 4.50
N THR A 57 15.18 -21.86 3.53
CA THR A 57 16.61 -21.76 3.82
C THR A 57 16.93 -20.50 4.62
N LEU A 58 16.33 -19.35 4.24
CA LEU A 58 16.46 -18.12 5.01
C LEU A 58 16.01 -18.31 6.46
N ARG A 59 14.87 -18.97 6.69
CA ARG A 59 14.38 -19.23 8.05
C ARG A 59 15.37 -20.06 8.86
N LYS A 60 15.94 -21.12 8.28
CA LYS A 60 16.95 -21.95 8.95
C LYS A 60 18.20 -21.15 9.31
N ILE A 61 18.63 -20.22 8.46
CA ILE A 61 19.78 -19.35 8.75
C ILE A 61 19.46 -18.43 9.93
N VAL A 62 18.28 -17.79 9.94
CA VAL A 62 17.82 -16.95 11.07
C VAL A 62 17.67 -17.75 12.36
N GLU A 63 17.20 -18.99 12.29
CA GLU A 63 16.99 -19.84 13.47
C GLU A 63 18.30 -20.32 14.10
N LYS A 64 19.37 -20.47 13.31
CA LYS A 64 20.70 -20.85 13.80
C LYS A 64 21.36 -19.76 14.63
N ASP A 65 21.20 -18.50 14.25
CA ASP A 65 21.67 -17.36 15.03
C ASP A 65 20.76 -16.15 14.76
N ARG A 66 20.01 -15.79 15.80
CA ARG A 66 18.96 -14.77 15.74
C ARG A 66 19.50 -13.34 15.86
N PHE A 67 20.77 -13.17 16.25
CA PHE A 67 21.40 -11.88 16.45
C PHE A 67 22.27 -11.43 15.28
N GLN A 68 22.36 -12.25 14.22
CA GLN A 68 23.09 -11.90 13.00
C GLN A 68 22.60 -10.58 12.40
N THR A 69 23.55 -9.81 11.87
CA THR A 69 23.20 -8.61 11.14
C THR A 69 22.50 -8.96 9.83
N LEU A 70 21.67 -8.04 9.31
CA LEU A 70 21.03 -8.21 8.01
C LEU A 70 22.05 -8.43 6.86
N GLY A 71 23.28 -7.93 7.03
CA GLY A 71 24.37 -8.12 6.06
C GLY A 71 24.84 -9.57 6.01
N ASP A 72 25.10 -10.15 7.17
CA ASP A 72 25.56 -11.53 7.32
C ASP A 72 24.47 -12.51 6.89
N LEU A 73 23.23 -12.21 7.26
CA LEU A 73 22.07 -13.00 6.85
C LEU A 73 21.88 -13.02 5.33
N ARG A 74 22.08 -11.87 4.67
CA ARG A 74 22.05 -11.79 3.21
C ARG A 74 23.19 -12.60 2.58
N LYS A 75 24.40 -12.50 3.13
CA LYS A 75 25.57 -13.22 2.63
C LYS A 75 25.33 -14.73 2.64
N GLN A 76 24.93 -15.27 3.80
CA GLN A 76 24.63 -16.70 3.98
C GLN A 76 23.45 -17.16 3.10
N TRP A 77 22.44 -16.31 2.91
CA TRP A 77 21.31 -16.65 2.04
C TRP A 77 21.69 -16.63 0.55
N THR A 78 22.64 -15.79 0.17
CA THR A 78 23.19 -15.75 -1.20
C THR A 78 24.06 -16.97 -1.46
N GLU A 79 24.88 -17.39 -0.50
CA GLU A 79 25.66 -18.64 -0.54
C GLU A 79 24.77 -19.88 -0.68
N SER A 80 23.52 -19.80 -0.22
CA SER A 80 22.51 -20.84 -0.42
C SER A 80 21.87 -20.83 -1.83
N GLY A 81 22.39 -20.03 -2.77
CA GLY A 81 21.97 -19.98 -4.16
C GLY A 81 20.77 -19.06 -4.44
N VAL A 82 20.46 -18.11 -3.55
CA VAL A 82 19.35 -17.16 -3.75
C VAL A 82 19.89 -15.73 -3.83
N GLU A 83 20.07 -15.22 -5.06
CA GLU A 83 20.47 -13.83 -5.27
C GLU A 83 19.35 -12.86 -4.87
N THR A 84 19.59 -12.07 -3.82
CA THR A 84 18.60 -11.11 -3.32
C THR A 84 19.22 -9.79 -2.88
N SER A 85 18.43 -8.72 -2.97
CA SER A 85 18.80 -7.42 -2.41
C SER A 85 18.64 -7.40 -0.89
N ARG A 86 19.39 -6.55 -0.18
CA ARG A 86 19.21 -6.30 1.28
C ARG A 86 17.76 -5.98 1.63
N ALA A 87 17.07 -5.19 0.80
CA ALA A 87 15.67 -4.85 0.97
C ALA A 87 14.73 -6.08 0.83
N THR A 88 15.07 -7.03 -0.02
CA THR A 88 14.33 -8.30 -0.16
C THR A 88 14.53 -9.17 1.09
N VAL A 89 15.75 -9.28 1.63
CA VAL A 89 16.03 -9.99 2.88
C VAL A 89 15.24 -9.37 4.04
N HIS A 90 15.33 -8.04 4.21
CA HIS A 90 14.60 -7.31 5.25
C HIS A 90 13.09 -7.56 5.23
N ARG A 91 12.45 -7.46 4.05
CA ARG A 91 11.01 -7.73 3.89
C ARG A 91 10.64 -9.18 4.20
N ARG A 92 11.58 -10.12 4.09
CA ARG A 92 11.36 -11.55 4.38
C ARG A 92 11.59 -11.90 5.85
N VAL A 93 12.36 -11.08 6.56
CA VAL A 93 12.79 -11.34 7.93
C VAL A 93 11.82 -10.79 8.98
N LEU A 94 10.81 -10.00 8.61
CA LEU A 94 10.11 -9.19 9.61
C LEU A 94 8.61 -9.40 9.67
N LEU A 95 8.21 -10.32 10.55
CA LEU A 95 7.19 -10.18 11.59
C LEU A 95 7.46 -11.31 12.60
N ASN A 96 7.68 -10.99 13.88
CA ASN A 96 7.78 -12.02 14.92
C ASN A 96 6.45 -12.80 15.01
N GLN A 97 6.44 -14.07 15.45
CA GLN A 97 5.24 -14.90 15.55
C GLN A 97 4.11 -14.19 16.32
N LYS A 98 4.46 -13.50 17.42
CA LYS A 98 3.52 -12.66 18.19
C LYS A 98 2.90 -11.54 17.35
N GLN A 99 3.68 -10.85 16.53
CA GLN A 99 3.19 -9.78 15.65
C GLN A 99 2.30 -10.35 14.54
N ARG A 100 2.65 -11.51 13.99
CA ARG A 100 1.83 -12.22 12.99
C ARG A 100 0.48 -12.61 13.55
N GLN A 101 0.45 -13.18 14.75
CA GLN A 101 -0.79 -13.57 15.41
C GLN A 101 -1.68 -12.36 15.67
N LYS A 102 -1.13 -11.28 16.25
CA LYS A 102 -1.89 -10.04 16.50
C LYS A 102 -2.50 -9.46 15.22
N ARG A 103 -1.71 -9.40 14.13
CA ARG A 103 -2.20 -8.91 12.83
C ARG A 103 -3.26 -9.82 12.22
N LEU A 104 -3.10 -11.15 12.35
CA LEU A 104 -4.08 -12.12 11.85
C LEU A 104 -5.38 -12.02 12.62
N THR A 105 -5.34 -12.05 13.95
CA THR A 105 -6.50 -11.90 14.82
C THR A 105 -7.27 -10.62 14.49
N TRP A 106 -6.57 -9.47 14.43
CA TRP A 106 -7.20 -8.20 14.05
C TRP A 106 -7.85 -8.25 12.66
N ALA A 107 -7.15 -8.80 11.66
CA ALA A 107 -7.69 -8.88 10.30
C ALA A 107 -8.91 -9.81 10.20
N THR A 108 -8.91 -10.95 10.91
CA THR A 108 -10.02 -11.89 10.95
C THR A 108 -11.24 -11.28 11.66
N GLU A 109 -11.04 -10.58 12.78
CA GLU A 109 -12.12 -9.87 13.49
C GLU A 109 -12.80 -8.80 12.63
N LYS A 110 -12.03 -8.10 11.79
CA LYS A 110 -12.54 -7.01 10.94
C LYS A 110 -12.87 -7.46 9.51
N GLN A 111 -12.69 -8.75 9.17
CA GLN A 111 -12.90 -9.26 7.81
C GLN A 111 -14.34 -9.11 7.32
N HIS A 112 -15.31 -9.24 8.23
CA HIS A 112 -16.73 -9.17 7.93
C HIS A 112 -17.35 -7.82 8.29
N TRP A 113 -16.52 -6.80 8.55
CA TRP A 113 -17.03 -5.47 8.86
C TRP A 113 -17.74 -4.85 7.65
N THR A 114 -18.93 -4.30 7.90
CA THR A 114 -19.72 -3.62 6.88
C THR A 114 -19.16 -2.22 6.59
N VAL A 115 -19.57 -1.63 5.48
CA VAL A 115 -19.19 -0.24 5.12
C VAL A 115 -19.60 0.73 6.23
N ALA A 116 -20.77 0.54 6.84
CA ALA A 116 -21.25 1.37 7.96
C ALA A 116 -20.44 1.19 9.26
N GLN A 117 -19.71 0.09 9.43
CA GLN A 117 -18.79 -0.09 10.54
C GLN A 117 -17.45 0.58 10.23
N TRP A 118 -16.96 0.45 9.00
CA TRP A 118 -15.75 1.15 8.55
C TRP A 118 -15.92 2.68 8.52
N SER A 119 -17.13 3.19 8.25
CA SER A 119 -17.38 4.63 8.24
C SER A 119 -17.23 5.31 9.60
N LYS A 120 -17.32 4.54 10.69
CA LYS A 120 -17.11 5.01 12.06
C LYS A 120 -15.64 5.04 12.48
N VAL A 121 -14.72 4.57 11.63
CA VAL A 121 -13.29 4.52 11.94
C VAL A 121 -12.61 5.83 11.53
N LEU A 122 -11.90 6.45 12.46
CA LEU A 122 -10.98 7.54 12.22
C LEU A 122 -9.56 6.99 12.12
N PHE A 123 -8.94 7.12 10.96
CA PHE A 123 -7.53 6.82 10.76
C PHE A 123 -6.71 8.07 11.04
N SER A 124 -5.60 7.93 11.75
CA SER A 124 -4.62 9.00 11.95
C SER A 124 -3.22 8.46 11.76
N ASP A 125 -2.32 9.30 11.27
CA ASP A 125 -0.91 8.97 11.08
C ASP A 125 -0.07 10.25 10.99
N GLU A 126 1.25 10.10 11.12
CA GLU A 126 2.21 11.18 10.89
C GLU A 126 2.99 10.95 9.62
N SER A 127 3.18 12.02 8.86
CA SER A 127 4.02 11.99 7.68
C SER A 127 5.05 13.11 7.71
N LYS A 128 6.25 12.78 7.22
CA LYS A 128 7.36 13.71 7.08
C LYS A 128 7.43 14.17 5.63
N PHE A 129 7.17 15.45 5.39
CA PHE A 129 7.29 16.08 4.08
C PHE A 129 8.61 16.83 3.98
N CYS A 130 9.49 16.40 3.07
CA CYS A 130 10.74 17.12 2.78
C CYS A 130 10.47 18.28 1.82
N MET A 131 10.99 19.48 2.13
CA MET A 131 10.81 20.68 1.32
C MET A 131 11.76 20.72 0.11
N SER A 132 12.93 20.10 0.22
CA SER A 132 13.78 19.82 -0.94
C SER A 132 13.22 18.63 -1.72
N PHE A 133 13.58 18.50 -3.02
CA PHE A 133 13.36 17.26 -3.79
C PHE A 133 13.66 16.07 -2.87
N GLY A 134 12.67 15.22 -2.60
CA GLY A 134 12.80 14.14 -1.62
C GLY A 134 13.86 13.11 -2.04
N ASN A 135 13.66 11.84 -1.71
CA ASN A 135 14.57 10.77 -2.16
C ASN A 135 14.65 10.61 -3.70
N GLN A 136 13.88 11.37 -4.47
CA GLN A 136 13.79 11.33 -5.93
C GLN A 136 14.19 12.68 -6.53
N GLY A 137 15.44 13.11 -6.33
CA GLY A 137 16.01 14.32 -6.93
C GLY A 137 15.59 14.58 -8.38
N ALA A 138 15.69 15.83 -8.84
CA ALA A 138 15.32 16.21 -10.20
C ALA A 138 15.84 15.21 -11.24
N ARG A 139 14.96 14.76 -12.15
CA ARG A 139 15.37 13.84 -13.22
C ARG A 139 16.34 14.57 -14.15
N VAL A 140 17.47 13.95 -14.43
CA VAL A 140 18.51 14.50 -15.30
C VAL A 140 18.51 13.72 -16.62
N TRP A 141 18.44 14.45 -17.74
CA TRP A 141 18.71 13.89 -19.06
C TRP A 141 20.22 13.87 -19.29
N ARG A 142 20.77 12.71 -19.70
CA ARG A 142 22.20 12.55 -19.95
C ARG A 142 22.46 11.46 -20.99
N LYS A 143 23.59 11.54 -21.69
CA LYS A 143 24.05 10.50 -22.62
C LYS A 143 24.68 9.32 -21.87
N THR A 144 24.85 8.20 -22.57
CA THR A 144 25.59 7.03 -22.05
C THR A 144 27.02 7.43 -21.71
N GLY A 145 27.45 7.16 -20.47
CA GLY A 145 28.79 7.52 -19.96
C GLY A 145 28.84 8.79 -19.10
N GLU A 146 27.84 9.67 -19.18
CA GLU A 146 27.81 10.94 -18.43
C GLU A 146 27.32 10.77 -16.97
N LYS A 147 27.31 9.54 -16.45
CA LYS A 147 26.65 9.23 -15.18
C LYS A 147 27.24 9.96 -13.98
N GLU A 148 28.57 10.06 -13.96
CA GLU A 148 29.36 10.63 -12.87
C GLU A 148 29.81 12.07 -13.18
N MET A 149 29.36 12.67 -14.29
CA MET A 149 29.73 14.04 -14.61
C MET A 149 29.13 14.99 -13.56
N PRO A 150 29.91 15.92 -12.99
CA PRO A 150 29.41 16.87 -11.99
C PRO A 150 28.19 17.67 -12.46
N LYS A 151 28.10 17.96 -13.77
CA LYS A 151 26.94 18.62 -14.40
C LYS A 151 25.64 17.80 -14.34
N CYS A 152 25.75 16.48 -14.17
CA CYS A 152 24.64 15.54 -14.07
C CYS A 152 24.36 15.09 -12.62
N LEU A 153 25.11 15.62 -11.64
CA LEU A 153 24.97 15.30 -10.23
C LEU A 153 24.43 16.52 -9.48
N LYS A 154 23.58 16.27 -8.49
CA LYS A 154 23.12 17.27 -7.54
C LYS A 154 23.46 16.78 -6.15
N SER A 155 24.12 17.62 -5.34
CA SER A 155 24.43 17.28 -3.97
C SER A 155 23.14 17.04 -3.18
N SER A 156 23.17 16.03 -2.31
CA SER A 156 22.08 15.71 -1.40
C SER A 156 22.60 15.86 0.03
N VAL A 157 21.77 16.42 0.90
CA VAL A 157 22.07 16.54 2.33
C VAL A 157 21.44 15.37 3.08
N LYS A 158 22.13 14.85 4.10
CA LYS A 158 21.65 13.72 4.92
C LYS A 158 20.34 14.03 5.65
N TYR A 159 20.15 15.30 6.03
CA TYR A 159 18.98 15.79 6.75
C TYR A 159 18.39 17.01 6.03
N PRO A 160 17.59 16.79 4.98
CA PRO A 160 16.94 17.90 4.29
C PRO A 160 15.92 18.57 5.21
N GLN A 161 15.68 19.86 4.96
CA GLN A 161 14.60 20.58 5.63
C GLN A 161 13.27 19.88 5.33
N SER A 162 12.49 19.67 6.38
CA SER A 162 11.27 18.90 6.33
C SER A 162 10.30 19.39 7.38
N VAL A 163 9.01 19.27 7.10
CA VAL A 163 7.94 19.49 8.05
C VAL A 163 7.34 18.16 8.46
N MET A 164 7.02 18.04 9.75
CA MET A 164 6.29 16.89 10.29
C MET A 164 4.83 17.28 10.38
N VAL A 165 3.97 16.43 9.86
CA VAL A 165 2.54 16.71 9.76
C VAL A 165 1.80 15.53 10.36
N TRP A 166 0.85 15.83 11.23
CA TRP A 166 -0.14 14.88 11.72
C TRP A 166 -1.46 15.15 11.01
N GLY A 167 -2.18 14.10 10.66
CA GLY A 167 -3.51 14.23 10.09
C GLY A 167 -4.39 13.03 10.39
N ALA A 168 -5.69 13.24 10.25
CA ALA A 168 -6.67 12.17 10.33
C ALA A 168 -7.62 12.17 9.15
N MET A 169 -8.23 11.02 8.87
CA MET A 169 -9.26 10.86 7.85
C MET A 169 -10.26 9.78 8.25
N SER A 170 -11.51 9.95 7.82
CA SER A 170 -12.59 8.97 7.97
C SER A 170 -13.26 8.73 6.61
N ALA A 171 -14.32 7.93 6.57
CA ALA A 171 -15.12 7.78 5.36
C ALA A 171 -15.82 9.08 4.93
N ALA A 172 -16.04 10.02 5.86
CA ALA A 172 -16.67 11.31 5.58
C ALA A 172 -15.71 12.32 4.93
N GLY A 173 -14.39 12.10 5.04
CA GLY A 173 -13.40 12.99 4.43
C GLY A 173 -12.10 13.08 5.23
N VAL A 174 -11.31 14.10 4.88
CA VAL A 174 -10.03 14.41 5.54
C VAL A 174 -10.30 15.36 6.70
N GLY A 175 -9.80 15.00 7.87
CA GLY A 175 -9.83 15.83 9.08
C GLY A 175 -8.73 16.91 9.07
N PRO A 176 -8.52 17.60 10.19
CA PRO A 176 -7.52 18.65 10.28
C PRO A 176 -6.12 18.11 10.06
N LEU A 177 -5.30 18.95 9.42
CA LEU A 177 -3.90 18.68 9.14
C LEU A 177 -3.05 19.63 9.99
N CYS A 178 -2.32 19.07 10.97
CA CYS A 178 -1.60 19.84 11.97
C CYS A 178 -0.09 19.75 11.75
N PHE A 179 0.58 20.90 11.68
CA PHE A 179 2.04 20.96 11.62
C PHE A 179 2.64 20.75 13.00
N ILE A 180 3.42 19.69 13.17
CA ILE A 180 4.15 19.42 14.41
C ILE A 180 5.50 20.14 14.34
N LYS A 181 5.71 21.07 15.27
CA LYS A 181 6.98 21.77 15.42
C LYS A 181 7.98 20.90 16.18
N GLY A 182 9.07 20.52 15.50
CA GLY A 182 10.17 19.76 16.11
C GLY A 182 9.95 18.25 16.10
N ARG A 183 10.45 17.57 17.13
CA ARG A 183 10.41 16.10 17.24
C ARG A 183 9.09 15.68 17.90
N VAL A 184 8.41 14.74 17.26
CA VAL A 184 7.22 14.09 17.83
C VAL A 184 7.56 13.44 19.17
N ASN A 185 6.88 13.90 20.21
CA ASN A 185 6.91 13.39 21.58
C ASN A 185 5.46 13.32 22.12
N ALA A 186 5.26 12.69 23.28
CA ALA A 186 3.92 12.50 23.85
C ALA A 186 3.15 13.82 24.05
N ALA A 187 3.83 14.90 24.45
CA ALA A 187 3.19 16.21 24.65
C ALA A 187 2.74 16.85 23.33
N SER A 188 3.55 16.75 22.27
CA SER A 188 3.22 17.28 20.94
C SER A 188 2.02 16.58 20.28
N TYR A 189 1.60 15.43 20.81
CA TYR A 189 0.39 14.73 20.40
C TYR A 189 -0.87 15.19 21.13
N GLN A 190 -0.76 15.82 22.29
CA GLN A 190 -1.93 16.23 23.06
C GLN A 190 -2.68 17.33 22.30
N GLU A 191 -1.99 18.34 21.78
CA GLU A 191 -2.63 19.46 21.10
C GLU A 191 -3.45 19.05 19.84
N PRO A 192 -2.94 18.26 18.88
CA PRO A 192 -3.75 17.84 17.74
C PRO A 192 -4.92 16.95 18.16
N THR A 193 -4.72 16.09 19.15
CA THR A 193 -5.74 15.14 19.60
C THR A 193 -6.86 15.88 20.34
N ASP A 194 -6.52 16.79 21.25
CA ASP A 194 -7.49 17.61 21.99
C ASP A 194 -8.26 18.55 21.05
N SER A 195 -7.63 19.03 19.97
CA SER A 195 -8.34 19.83 18.95
C SER A 195 -9.40 19.02 18.19
N LEU A 196 -9.19 17.72 17.95
CA LEU A 196 -10.17 16.85 17.29
C LEU A 196 -11.33 16.47 18.20
N TRP A 197 -11.04 16.19 19.48
CA TRP A 197 -12.04 15.74 20.43
C TRP A 197 -12.77 16.91 21.10
N GLY A 198 -12.13 18.08 21.19
CA GLY A 198 -12.67 19.32 21.73
C GLY A 198 -13.58 20.08 20.77
N SER A 199 -13.47 19.87 19.44
CA SER A 199 -14.31 20.52 18.43
C SER A 199 -15.73 19.90 18.29
N GLY A 200 -16.19 19.16 19.28
CA GLY A 200 -17.55 18.58 19.32
C GLY A 200 -17.69 17.34 18.44
N GLN A 201 -18.15 16.24 19.03
CA GLN A 201 -18.54 15.01 18.33
C GLN A 201 -19.75 15.20 17.38
N GLU A 202 -20.40 16.36 17.39
CA GLU A 202 -21.65 16.61 16.68
C GLU A 202 -21.49 16.89 15.17
N SER A 203 -20.33 17.36 14.70
CA SER A 203 -20.17 17.74 13.28
C SER A 203 -19.75 16.59 12.35
N TRP A 204 -19.37 15.43 12.89
CA TRP A 204 -18.83 14.31 12.10
C TRP A 204 -19.71 13.04 12.12
N GLN A 205 -20.90 13.13 12.74
CA GLN A 205 -21.92 12.07 12.70
C GLN A 205 -23.12 12.37 11.78
N ALA A 206 -23.14 13.51 11.08
CA ALA A 206 -24.22 13.87 10.17
C ALA A 206 -23.76 13.78 8.70
N ASN A 207 -24.02 12.62 8.09
CA ASN A 207 -24.49 12.39 6.71
C ASN A 207 -24.24 10.94 6.28
#